data_AF-A0A7S2CIW7-F1
#
_entry.id   AF-A0A7S2CIW7-F1
#
_cell.length_a   1.000
_cell.length_b   1.000
_cell.length_c   1.000
_cell.angle_alpha   90.00
_cell.angle_beta   90.00
_cell.angle_gamma   90.00
#
_symmetry.space_group_name_H-M   'P 1'
#
loop_
_entity.id
_entity.type
_entity.pdbx_description
1 polymer ?
#
loop_
_entity_poly.entity_id
_entity_poly.type
_entity_poly.pdbx_seq_one_letter_code
_entity_poly.pdbx_strand_id
1 'polypeptide(L)'
;VLSAMLTIGLFDNSTKFGDITQNVTNDEHRELCAELSAAATVLAKNDGQALPLVLDGPKAVKSILIVGDAAHDVPITGGAGSGQVVPSRVVTPLEGVQARAADAAAVSYLPTPAP
;
A
#
# COMPACT_ATOMS: atom_id res chain seq x y z
N VAL A 1 15.14 -16.83 -29.33
CA VAL A 1 13.94 -15.96 -29.41
C VAL A 1 12.71 -16.74 -29.88
N LEU A 2 12.71 -17.31 -31.09
CA LEU A 2 11.52 -18.00 -31.63
C LEU A 2 11.03 -19.18 -30.78
N SER A 3 11.93 -19.97 -30.19
CA SER A 3 11.55 -21.06 -29.28
C SER A 3 10.76 -20.56 -28.07
N ALA A 4 11.12 -19.42 -27.48
CA ALA A 4 10.39 -18.86 -26.35
C ALA A 4 8.99 -18.39 -26.76
N MET A 5 8.85 -17.80 -27.95
CA MET A 5 7.56 -17.39 -28.52
C MET A 5 6.64 -18.60 -28.76
N LEU A 6 7.19 -19.72 -29.26
CA LEU A 6 6.45 -20.97 -29.40
C LEU A 6 6.06 -21.55 -28.03
N THR A 7 6.95 -21.52 -27.04
CA THR A 7 6.66 -22.04 -25.68
C THR A 7 5.52 -21.31 -24.97
N ILE A 8 5.44 -19.98 -25.11
CA ILE A 8 4.32 -19.20 -24.54
C ILE A 8 3.04 -19.28 -25.38
N GLY A 9 3.04 -20.06 -26.47
CA GLY A 9 1.90 -20.23 -27.36
C GLY A 9 1.55 -18.98 -28.17
N LEU A 10 2.53 -18.11 -28.46
CA LEU A 10 2.31 -16.85 -29.18
C LEU A 10 1.68 -17.09 -30.58
N PHE A 11 2.00 -18.22 -31.19
CA PHE A 11 1.50 -18.60 -32.52
C PHE A 11 0.22 -19.45 -32.49
N ASP A 12 -0.22 -19.93 -31.31
CA ASP A 12 -1.36 -20.84 -31.19
C ASP A 12 -2.70 -20.09 -31.26
N ASN A 13 -2.75 -18.84 -30.76
CA ASN A 13 -3.90 -17.95 -30.90
C ASN A 13 -3.55 -16.48 -30.57
N SER A 14 -3.79 -15.56 -31.51
CA SER A 14 -3.45 -14.13 -31.38
C SER A 14 -4.23 -13.37 -30.29
N THR A 15 -5.35 -13.91 -29.80
CA THR A 15 -6.18 -13.25 -28.77
C THR A 15 -5.77 -13.57 -27.33
N LYS A 16 -4.76 -14.42 -27.11
CA LYS A 16 -4.37 -14.88 -25.76
C LYS A 16 -3.72 -13.82 -24.87
N PHE A 17 -3.24 -12.71 -25.43
CA PHE A 17 -2.39 -11.76 -24.70
C PHE A 17 -3.12 -10.50 -24.21
N GLY A 18 -4.43 -10.39 -24.45
CA GLY A 18 -5.25 -9.27 -23.98
C GLY A 18 -4.87 -7.92 -24.58
N ASP A 19 -5.53 -6.86 -24.10
CA ASP A 19 -5.23 -5.46 -24.43
C ASP A 19 -4.44 -4.83 -23.27
N ILE A 20 -3.26 -4.28 -23.55
CA ILE A 20 -2.39 -3.65 -22.55
C ILE A 20 -2.99 -2.37 -21.94
N THR A 21 -4.01 -1.81 -22.57
CA THR A 21 -4.73 -0.63 -22.07
C THR A 21 -5.90 -0.99 -21.17
N GLN A 22 -6.28 -2.28 -21.11
CA GLN A 22 -7.39 -2.74 -20.29
C GLN A 22 -7.00 -2.74 -18.81
N ASN A 23 -7.73 -1.97 -17.99
CA ASN A 23 -7.61 -2.06 -16.55
C ASN A 23 -8.28 -3.35 -16.05
N VAL A 24 -7.47 -4.28 -15.55
CA VAL A 24 -7.90 -5.56 -14.96
C VAL A 24 -7.84 -5.56 -13.42
N THR A 25 -7.77 -4.38 -12.79
CA THR A 25 -7.81 -4.28 -11.32
C THR A 25 -9.19 -4.66 -10.80
N ASN A 26 -9.24 -5.62 -9.88
CA ASN A 26 -10.44 -6.05 -9.16
C ASN A 26 -10.18 -6.03 -7.64
N ASP A 27 -11.18 -6.38 -6.85
CA ASP A 27 -11.08 -6.33 -5.38
C ASP A 27 -10.22 -7.47 -4.84
N GLU A 28 -10.21 -8.63 -5.49
CA GLU A 28 -9.35 -9.76 -5.13
C GLU A 28 -7.86 -9.41 -5.24
N HIS A 29 -7.45 -8.69 -6.30
CA HIS A 29 -6.09 -8.17 -6.43
C HIS A 29 -5.75 -7.17 -5.32
N ARG A 30 -6.71 -6.31 -4.92
CA ARG A 30 -6.50 -5.31 -3.86
C ARG A 30 -6.34 -5.98 -2.50
N GLU A 31 -7.18 -6.96 -2.19
CA GLU A 31 -7.09 -7.74 -0.96
C GLU A 31 -5.76 -8.49 -0.88
N LEU A 32 -5.34 -9.15 -1.96
CA LEU A 32 -4.05 -9.84 -2.02
C LEU A 32 -2.88 -8.87 -1.81
N CYS A 33 -2.90 -7.69 -2.44
CA CYS A 33 -1.88 -6.67 -2.23
C CYS A 33 -1.81 -6.18 -0.77
N ALA A 34 -2.96 -6.00 -0.12
CA ALA A 34 -3.03 -5.60 1.28
C ALA A 34 -2.48 -6.70 2.22
N GLU A 35 -2.84 -7.97 1.96
CA GLU A 35 -2.33 -9.12 2.70
C GLU A 35 -0.81 -9.25 2.57
N LEU A 36 -0.29 -9.20 1.34
CA LEU A 36 1.15 -9.28 1.08
C LEU A 36 1.91 -8.13 1.74
N SER A 37 1.37 -6.91 1.69
CA SER A 37 1.97 -5.74 2.33
C SER A 37 2.03 -5.89 3.86
N ALA A 38 0.95 -6.40 4.47
CA ALA A 38 0.91 -6.67 5.91
C ALA A 38 1.88 -7.79 6.30
N ALA A 39 1.94 -8.88 5.53
CA ALA A 39 2.82 -10.03 5.80
C ALA A 39 4.31 -9.71 5.58
N ALA A 40 4.65 -8.82 4.64
CA ALA A 40 6.03 -8.45 4.32
C ALA A 40 6.61 -7.36 5.24
N THR A 41 5.77 -6.70 6.05
CA THR A 41 6.22 -5.62 6.95
C THR A 41 6.96 -6.20 8.16
N VAL A 42 8.18 -5.71 8.41
CA VAL A 42 9.03 -6.18 9.52
C VAL A 42 9.08 -5.15 10.65
N LEU A 43 8.72 -5.58 11.86
CA LEU A 43 8.90 -4.77 13.08
C LEU A 43 10.36 -4.83 13.52
N ALA A 44 11.17 -3.87 13.08
CA ALA A 44 12.60 -3.84 13.38
C ALA A 44 12.91 -3.53 14.86
N LYS A 45 12.05 -2.75 15.54
CA LYS A 45 12.25 -2.31 16.92
C LYS A 45 10.91 -2.06 17.63
N ASN A 46 10.78 -2.48 18.88
CA ASN A 46 9.59 -2.24 19.72
C ASN A 46 9.96 -2.16 21.21
N ASP A 47 10.53 -1.03 21.63
CA ASP A 47 10.91 -0.81 23.03
C ASP A 47 9.68 -0.56 23.90
N GLY A 48 9.66 -1.14 25.10
CA GLY A 48 8.63 -0.85 26.11
C GLY A 48 7.21 -1.23 25.67
N GLN A 49 7.06 -2.13 24.71
CA GLN A 49 5.75 -2.52 24.15
C GLN A 49 4.98 -1.32 23.58
N ALA A 50 5.67 -0.40 22.91
CA ALA A 50 5.06 0.76 22.28
C ALA A 50 3.99 0.40 21.23
N LEU A 51 4.15 -0.74 20.55
CA LEU A 51 3.17 -1.33 19.65
C LEU A 51 2.65 -2.68 20.20
N PRO A 52 1.37 -3.02 19.95
CA PRO A 52 0.39 -2.28 19.14
C PRO A 52 -0.19 -1.05 19.86
N LEU A 53 -0.62 -0.04 19.09
CA LEU A 53 -1.36 1.09 19.65
C LEU A 53 -2.71 0.61 20.18
N VAL A 54 -2.98 0.91 21.45
CA VAL A 54 -4.26 0.60 22.10
C VAL A 54 -5.26 1.68 21.71
N LEU A 55 -6.36 1.28 21.08
CA LEU A 55 -7.41 2.22 20.60
C LEU A 55 -8.67 2.19 21.48
N ASP A 56 -8.77 1.25 22.41
CA ASP A 56 -9.93 1.05 23.26
C ASP A 56 -9.55 0.84 24.74
N GLY A 57 -10.52 1.08 25.63
CA GLY A 57 -10.33 0.89 27.07
C GLY A 57 -9.50 1.99 27.77
N PRO A 58 -9.08 1.75 29.02
CA PRO A 58 -8.53 2.81 29.89
C PRO A 58 -7.13 3.29 29.48
N LYS A 59 -6.43 2.53 28.62
CA LYS A 59 -5.10 2.88 28.10
C LYS A 59 -5.15 3.33 26.63
N ALA A 60 -6.34 3.59 26.09
CA ALA A 60 -6.50 4.03 24.71
C ALA A 60 -5.71 5.32 24.45
N VAL A 61 -4.98 5.36 23.33
CA VAL A 61 -4.40 6.61 22.84
C VAL A 61 -5.53 7.55 22.44
N LYS A 62 -5.43 8.82 22.83
CA LYS A 62 -6.44 9.84 22.52
C LYS A 62 -6.11 10.66 21.28
N SER A 63 -4.83 10.67 20.90
CA SER A 63 -4.31 11.47 19.81
C SER A 63 -3.16 10.78 19.11
N ILE A 64 -3.16 10.84 17.78
CA ILE A 64 -2.10 10.33 16.91
C ILE A 64 -1.69 11.48 15.98
N LEU A 65 -0.42 11.90 16.06
CA LEU A 65 0.17 12.83 15.10
C LEU A 65 0.98 12.04 14.08
N ILE A 66 0.68 12.22 12.80
CA ILE A 66 1.41 11.62 11.69
C ILE A 66 2.24 12.72 11.03
N VAL A 67 3.55 12.49 10.89
CA VAL A 67 4.50 13.48 10.38
C VAL A 67 5.23 12.97 9.14
N GLY A 68 5.34 13.83 8.12
CA GLY A 68 6.13 13.60 6.91
C GLY A 68 5.30 13.36 5.64
N ASP A 69 5.84 13.76 4.50
CA ASP A 69 5.10 13.80 3.22
C ASP A 69 4.65 12.41 2.74
N ALA A 70 5.44 11.38 3.05
CA ALA A 70 5.12 9.99 2.70
C ALA A 70 3.82 9.48 3.33
N ALA A 71 3.30 10.16 4.36
CA ALA A 71 2.03 9.79 4.98
C ALA A 71 0.80 10.10 4.12
N HIS A 72 0.87 11.10 3.23
CA HIS A 72 -0.26 11.49 2.39
C HIS A 72 0.13 12.19 1.09
N ASP A 73 0.95 13.24 1.15
CA ASP A 73 1.21 14.13 0.01
C ASP A 73 2.09 13.47 -1.07
N VAL A 74 3.07 12.65 -0.67
CA VAL A 74 3.98 11.94 -1.58
C VAL A 74 4.14 10.47 -1.13
N PRO A 75 3.07 9.66 -1.22
CA PRO A 75 3.07 8.30 -0.70
C PRO A 75 4.00 7.39 -1.50
N ILE A 76 4.73 6.52 -0.80
CA ILE A 76 5.64 5.56 -1.43
C ILE A 76 4.92 4.21 -1.55
N THR A 77 4.50 3.85 -2.76
CA THR A 77 3.76 2.62 -3.05
C THR A 77 4.56 1.56 -3.80
N GLY A 78 5.81 1.87 -4.15
CA GLY A 78 6.68 0.98 -4.91
C GLY A 78 8.04 1.60 -5.23
N GLY A 79 8.89 0.82 -5.89
CA GLY A 79 10.17 1.29 -6.40
C GLY A 79 10.05 2.07 -7.72
N ALA A 80 11.13 2.75 -8.08
CA ALA A 80 11.26 3.44 -9.37
C ALA A 80 11.92 2.54 -10.44
N GLY A 81 12.01 3.03 -11.68
CA GLY A 81 12.74 2.39 -12.77
C GLY A 81 11.88 1.45 -13.62
N SER A 82 12.48 0.40 -14.19
CA SER A 82 11.81 -0.49 -15.16
C SER A 82 10.68 -1.34 -14.56
N GLY A 83 10.62 -1.48 -13.24
CA GLY A 83 9.55 -2.18 -12.51
C GLY A 83 8.42 -1.26 -12.03
N GLN A 84 8.44 0.03 -12.38
CA GLN A 84 7.43 0.98 -11.92
C GLN A 84 6.07 0.65 -12.52
N VAL A 85 5.04 0.69 -11.66
CA VAL A 85 3.63 0.56 -12.04
C VAL A 85 2.85 1.76 -11.51
N VAL A 86 1.84 2.20 -12.26
CA VAL A 86 0.91 3.24 -11.81
C VAL A 86 -0.33 2.57 -11.24
N PRO A 87 -0.56 2.62 -9.92
CA PRO A 87 -1.72 1.99 -9.31
C PRO A 87 -3.01 2.75 -9.69
N SER A 88 -4.12 2.01 -9.84
CA SER A 88 -5.44 2.61 -10.11
C SER A 88 -6.02 3.34 -8.90
N ARG A 89 -5.56 3.01 -7.69
CA ARG A 89 -5.90 3.67 -6.43
C ARG A 89 -4.78 3.49 -5.42
N VAL A 90 -4.56 4.50 -4.59
CA VAL A 90 -3.64 4.45 -3.44
C VAL A 90 -4.46 4.70 -2.17
N VAL A 91 -4.20 3.91 -1.12
CA VAL A 91 -4.60 4.24 0.26
C VAL A 91 -3.34 4.73 0.96
N THR A 92 -3.33 5.97 1.43
CA THR A 92 -2.14 6.50 2.11
C THR A 92 -2.08 6.03 3.57
N PRO A 93 -0.89 6.04 4.20
CA PRO A 93 -0.77 5.74 5.62
C PRO A 93 -1.71 6.59 6.51
N LEU A 94 -1.86 7.88 6.20
CA LEU A 94 -2.81 8.77 6.90
C LEU A 94 -4.25 8.25 6.80
N GLU A 95 -4.72 7.94 5.60
CA GLU A 95 -6.08 7.43 5.37
C GLU A 95 -6.31 6.09 6.09
N GLY A 96 -5.33 5.18 6.04
CA GLY A 96 -5.41 3.88 6.72
C GLY A 96 -5.49 4.03 8.25
N VAL A 97 -4.69 4.91 8.84
CA VAL A 97 -4.73 5.19 10.28
C VAL A 97 -6.03 5.89 10.68
N GLN A 98 -6.49 6.88 9.90
CA GLN A 98 -7.77 7.55 10.13
C GLN A 98 -8.94 6.56 10.10
N ALA A 99 -8.99 5.68 9.11
CA ALA A 99 -10.01 4.65 9.02
C ALA A 99 -9.99 3.70 10.22
N ARG A 100 -8.79 3.34 10.72
CA ARG A 100 -8.64 2.44 11.87
C ARG A 100 -8.94 3.10 13.22
N ALA A 101 -8.70 4.41 13.34
CA ALA A 101 -8.76 5.18 14.59
C ALA A 101 -9.99 6.10 14.70
N ALA A 102 -10.88 6.11 13.71
CA ALA A 102 -11.95 7.09 13.51
C ALA A 102 -12.70 7.53 14.80
N ASP A 103 -13.14 6.57 15.61
CA ASP A 103 -13.89 6.84 16.85
C ASP A 103 -13.04 6.74 18.12
N ALA A 104 -11.77 6.36 17.98
CA ALA A 104 -10.88 6.02 19.09
C ALA A 104 -9.92 7.16 19.46
N ALA A 105 -9.39 7.87 18.47
CA ALA A 105 -8.35 8.88 18.67
C ALA A 105 -8.45 10.01 17.64
N ALA A 106 -8.10 11.22 18.07
CA ALA A 106 -7.93 12.34 17.16
C ALA A 106 -6.66 12.13 16.31
N VAL A 107 -6.78 12.12 14.98
CA VAL A 107 -5.64 11.98 14.06
C VAL A 107 -5.34 13.33 13.43
N SER A 108 -4.10 13.80 13.56
CA SER A 108 -3.59 15.02 12.91
C SER A 108 -2.41 14.71 12.00
N TYR A 109 -2.22 15.56 10.99
CA TYR A 109 -1.18 15.41 9.98
C TYR A 109 -0.29 16.67 9.93
N LEU A 110 1.01 16.47 9.85
CA LEU A 110 2.00 17.51 9.62
C LEU A 110 2.94 17.09 8.47
N PRO A 111 2.88 17.72 7.29
CA PRO A 111 3.85 17.46 6.21
C PRO A 111 5.25 17.93 6.62
N THR A 112 6.27 17.47 5.90
CA THR A 112 7.64 17.97 6.09
C THR A 112 7.67 19.46 5.74
N PRO A 113 8.29 20.33 6.56
CA PRO A 113 8.48 21.72 6.19
C PRO A 113 9.21 21.83 4.86
N ALA A 114 8.76 22.74 3.99
CA ALA A 114 9.51 23.08 2.78
C ALA A 114 10.93 23.56 3.16
N PRO A 115 11.96 23.21 2.37
CA PRO A 115 13.33 23.62 2.63
C PRO A 115 13.53 25.13 2.61
#